data_AF-A0A1H9BE97-F1
#
_entry.id   AF-A0A1H9BE97-F1
#
_cell.length_a   1.000
_cell.length_b   1.000
_cell.length_c   1.000
_cell.angle_alpha   90.00
_cell.angle_beta   90.00
_cell.angle_gamma   90.00
#
_symmetry.space_group_name_H-M   'P 1'
#
loop_
_entity.id
_entity.type
_entity.pdbx_description
1 polymer ?
#
loop_
_entity_poly.entity_id
_entity_poly.type
_entity_poly.pdbx_seq_one_letter_code
_entity_poly.pdbx_strand_id
1 'polypeptide(L)'
;MPITRSIEEEKQAVIEWLMYPSELGCKPKAIKYTKQFKTNDGIECKIFKYKKSMFSPLLLAISSESGIFSEMQRYNPSTEIEDATVNMAWCTKLI
;
A
#
# COMPACT_ATOMS: atom_id res chain seq x y z
N MET A 1 -4.33 10.12 23.21
CA MET A 1 -5.31 9.86 22.13
C MET A 1 -4.60 8.97 21.12
N PRO A 2 -5.12 7.79 20.74
CA PRO A 2 -4.51 7.06 19.64
C PRO A 2 -4.72 7.93 18.39
N ILE A 3 -3.63 8.36 17.77
CA ILE A 3 -3.66 9.16 16.55
C ILE A 3 -4.05 8.19 15.44
N THR A 4 -5.35 7.95 15.27
CA THR A 4 -5.84 7.21 14.10
C THR A 4 -5.60 8.11 12.90
N ARG A 5 -4.46 7.95 12.22
CA ARG A 5 -4.14 8.67 10.98
C ARG A 5 -5.30 8.51 10.01
N SER A 6 -5.82 9.62 9.51
CA SER A 6 -6.98 9.64 8.62
C SER A 6 -6.63 8.92 7.31
N ILE A 7 -7.61 8.30 6.65
CA ILE A 7 -7.39 7.60 5.36
C ILE A 7 -6.74 8.53 4.33
N GLU A 8 -7.02 9.83 4.40
CA GLU A 8 -6.44 10.85 3.53
C GLU A 8 -4.95 11.11 3.79
N GLU A 9 -4.53 11.14 5.06
CA GLU A 9 -3.12 11.30 5.43
C GLU A 9 -2.31 10.09 4.96
N GLU A 10 -2.83 8.89 5.17
CA GLU A 10 -2.21 7.65 4.69
C GLU A 10 -2.13 7.62 3.17
N LYS A 11 -3.20 8.04 2.49
CA LYS A 11 -3.21 8.16 1.03
C LYS A 11 -2.12 9.13 0.56
N GLN A 12 -1.93 10.25 1.26
CA GLN A 12 -0.90 11.22 0.92
C GLN A 12 0.50 10.65 1.14
N ALA A 13 0.72 9.98 2.27
CA ALA A 13 1.98 9.30 2.56
C ALA A 13 2.29 8.22 1.52
N VAL A 14 1.28 7.48 1.03
CA VAL A 14 1.45 6.49 -0.05
C VAL A 14 1.81 7.18 -1.37
N ILE A 15 1.21 8.33 -1.67
CA ILE A 15 1.58 9.11 -2.85
C ILE A 15 3.04 9.56 -2.76
N GLU A 16 3.47 10.08 -1.61
CA GLU A 16 4.84 10.52 -1.38
C GLU A 16 5.82 9.34 -1.48
N TRP A 17 5.48 8.20 -0.88
CA TRP A 17 6.25 6.96 -1.01
C TRP A 17 6.43 6.56 -2.48
N LEU A 18 5.35 6.55 -3.25
CA LEU A 18 5.40 6.23 -4.68
C LEU A 18 6.24 7.23 -5.48
N MET A 19 6.28 8.50 -5.06
CA MET A 19 7.09 9.52 -5.74
C MET A 19 8.60 9.30 -5.59
N TYR A 20 9.06 8.46 -4.65
CA TYR A 20 10.48 8.17 -4.52
C TYR A 20 11.03 7.47 -5.77
N PRO A 21 12.26 7.83 -6.21
CA PRO A 21 12.88 7.25 -7.41
C PRO A 21 13.12 5.75 -7.30
N SER A 22 13.24 5.21 -6.07
CA SER A 22 13.36 3.78 -5.80
C SER A 22 12.07 2.99 -6.06
N GLU A 23 10.92 3.67 -6.16
CA GLU A 23 9.59 3.07 -6.30
C GLU A 23 8.99 3.37 -7.67
N LEU A 24 8.19 4.44 -7.79
CA LEU A 24 7.60 4.88 -9.05
C LEU A 24 8.38 6.03 -9.70
N GLY A 25 9.07 6.84 -8.88
CA GLY A 25 9.75 8.07 -9.28
C GLY A 25 8.81 9.18 -9.76
N CYS A 26 7.49 8.99 -9.66
CA CYS A 26 6.50 9.94 -10.14
C CYS A 26 5.17 9.81 -9.39
N LYS A 27 4.34 10.86 -9.47
CA LYS A 27 3.02 10.85 -8.86
C LYS A 27 2.10 9.84 -9.57
N PRO A 28 1.44 8.93 -8.85
CA PRO A 28 0.50 7.99 -9.47
C PRO A 28 -0.67 8.75 -10.10
N LYS A 29 -1.17 8.24 -11.24
CA LYS A 29 -2.29 8.86 -11.96
C LYS A 29 -3.62 8.72 -11.23
N ALA A 30 -3.81 7.63 -10.51
CA ALA A 30 -4.96 7.42 -9.64
C ALA A 30 -4.54 6.59 -8.44
N ILE A 31 -5.07 6.90 -7.25
CA ILE A 31 -4.95 6.09 -6.05
C ILE A 31 -6.31 6.06 -5.34
N LYS A 32 -6.73 4.88 -4.91
CA LYS A 32 -7.98 4.65 -4.18
C LYS A 32 -7.71 3.76 -2.98
N TYR A 33 -8.31 4.11 -1.86
CA TYR A 33 -8.40 3.21 -0.72
C TYR A 33 -9.33 2.05 -1.07
N THR A 34 -8.94 0.85 -0.65
CA THR A 34 -9.71 -0.37 -0.88
C THR A 34 -10.29 -0.88 0.42
N LYS A 35 -9.43 -1.22 1.38
CA LYS A 35 -9.82 -1.88 2.63
C LYS A 35 -8.74 -1.68 3.69
N GLN A 36 -9.11 -1.83 4.94
CA GLN A 36 -8.18 -1.95 6.05
C GLN A 36 -8.35 -3.30 6.70
N PHE A 37 -7.26 -3.90 7.15
CA PHE A 37 -7.24 -5.14 7.89
C PHE A 37 -6.23 -5.03 9.02
N LYS A 38 -6.46 -5.80 10.07
CA LYS A 38 -5.55 -5.87 11.21
C LYS A 38 -4.82 -7.22 11.13
N THR A 39 -3.51 -7.16 11.16
CA THR A 39 -2.65 -8.35 11.14
C THR A 39 -2.70 -9.04 12.51
N ASN A 40 -2.28 -10.31 12.58
CA ASN A 40 -2.32 -11.08 13.84
C ASN A 40 -1.48 -10.42 14.96
N ASP A 41 -0.42 -9.71 14.59
CA ASP A 41 0.44 -8.92 15.49
C ASP A 41 -0.20 -7.61 15.98
N GLY A 42 -1.46 -7.34 15.60
CA GLY A 42 -2.19 -6.15 15.98
C GLY A 42 -1.85 -4.89 15.17
N ILE A 43 -1.06 -5.03 14.10
CA ILE A 43 -0.69 -3.94 13.20
C ILE A 43 -1.87 -3.63 12.27
N GLU A 44 -2.30 -2.37 12.25
CA GLU A 44 -3.32 -1.88 11.32
C GLU A 44 -2.70 -1.62 9.94
N CYS A 45 -3.20 -2.34 8.93
CA CYS A 45 -2.76 -2.27 7.55
C CYS A 45 -3.90 -1.75 6.67
N LYS A 46 -3.60 -0.78 5.82
CA LYS A 46 -4.53 -0.16 4.87
C LYS A 46 -4.07 -0.49 3.46
N ILE A 47 -4.97 -1.08 2.68
CA ILE A 47 -4.76 -1.44 1.28
C ILE A 47 -5.22 -0.29 0.39
N PHE A 48 -4.32 0.14 -0.46
CA PHE A 48 -4.54 1.12 -1.52
C PHE A 48 -4.30 0.47 -2.88
N LYS A 49 -5.09 0.86 -3.87
CA LYS A 49 -4.87 0.52 -5.26
C LYS A 49 -4.49 1.76 -6.03
N TYR A 50 -3.46 1.67 -6.86
CA TYR A 50 -3.00 2.80 -7.64
C TYR A 50 -2.72 2.43 -9.10
N LYS A 51 -2.72 3.43 -9.98
CA LYS A 51 -2.35 3.31 -11.39
C LYS A 51 -1.16 4.21 -11.68
N LYS A 52 -0.08 3.63 -12.22
CA LYS A 52 1.07 4.38 -12.73
C LYS A 52 0.70 5.21 -13.96
N SER A 53 0.15 4.56 -14.97
CA SER A 53 -0.31 5.19 -16.22
C SER A 53 -1.71 4.70 -16.60
N MET A 54 -2.32 5.35 -17.60
CA MET A 54 -3.67 5.04 -18.08
C MET A 54 -3.78 3.61 -18.64
N PHE A 55 -2.68 3.11 -19.22
CA PHE A 55 -2.55 1.75 -19.76
C PHE A 55 -1.84 0.77 -18.80
N SER A 56 -1.37 1.23 -17.65
CA SER A 56 -0.74 0.33 -16.68
C SER A 56 -1.79 -0.50 -15.94
N PRO A 57 -1.45 -1.72 -15.53
CA PRO A 57 -2.29 -2.48 -14.62
C PRO A 57 -2.49 -1.70 -13.30
N LEU A 58 -3.59 -2.00 -12.62
CA LEU A 58 -3.77 -1.56 -11.24
C LEU A 58 -2.74 -2.29 -10.36
N LEU A 59 -2.05 -1.53 -9.53
CA LEU A 59 -1.05 -2.01 -8.59
C LEU A 59 -1.59 -1.88 -7.17
N LEU A 60 -1.04 -2.69 -6.26
CA LEU A 60 -1.41 -2.72 -4.86
C LEU A 60 -0.31 -2.06 -4.02
N ALA A 61 -0.73 -1.15 -3.15
CA ALA A 61 0.10 -0.52 -2.13
C ALA A 61 -0.53 -0.77 -0.76
N ILE A 62 0.30 -0.92 0.27
CA ILE A 62 -0.09 -1.19 1.63
C ILE A 62 0.56 -0.12 2.49
N SER A 63 -0.22 0.60 3.29
CA SER A 63 0.34 1.41 4.37
C SER A 63 0.05 0.74 5.70
N SER A 64 1.05 0.72 6.57
CA SER A 64 0.96 0.20 7.93
C SER A 64 1.75 1.12 8.85
N GLU A 65 1.59 0.97 10.16
CA GLU A 65 2.43 1.68 11.12
C GLU A 65 3.93 1.39 10.95
N SER A 66 4.27 0.22 10.40
CA SER A 66 5.65 -0.19 10.14
C SER A 66 6.24 0.43 8.87
N GLY A 67 5.44 1.06 8.03
CA GLY A 67 5.89 1.64 6.77
C GLY A 67 4.89 1.47 5.63
N ILE A 68 5.25 2.06 4.49
CA ILE A 68 4.48 2.02 3.25
C ILE A 68 5.21 1.13 2.27
N PHE A 69 4.46 0.23 1.64
CA PHE A 69 4.97 -0.76 0.72
C PHE A 69 4.17 -0.70 -0.57
N SER A 70 4.86 -0.68 -1.71
CA SER A 70 4.25 -0.78 -3.02
C SER A 70 4.88 -1.92 -3.78
N GLU A 71 4.05 -2.85 -4.25
CA GLU A 71 4.50 -3.93 -5.11
C GLU A 71 4.03 -3.67 -6.54
N MET A 72 4.89 -3.98 -7.52
CA MET A 72 4.52 -3.91 -8.94
C MET A 72 3.64 -5.10 -9.39
N GLN A 73 3.06 -5.84 -8.45
CA GLN A 73 2.10 -6.89 -8.74
C GLN A 73 0.70 -6.34 -9.04
N ARG A 74 -0.03 -7.09 -9.86
CA ARG A 74 -1.39 -6.72 -10.27
C ARG A 74 -2.34 -6.84 -9.09
N TYR A 75 -3.06 -5.77 -8.80
CA TYR A 75 -4.15 -5.79 -7.83
C TYR A 75 -5.20 -6.82 -8.24
N ASN A 76 -5.50 -7.77 -7.33
CA ASN A 76 -6.54 -8.76 -7.50
C ASN A 76 -7.51 -8.70 -6.31
N PRO A 77 -8.80 -8.39 -6.52
CA PRO A 77 -9.74 -8.15 -5.42
C PRO A 77 -10.04 -9.41 -4.60
N SER A 78 -9.93 -10.59 -5.20
CA SER A 78 -10.19 -11.86 -4.50
C SER A 78 -9.09 -12.25 -3.52
N THR A 79 -7.85 -11.81 -3.76
CA THR A 79 -6.66 -12.18 -2.97
C THR A 79 -6.04 -10.98 -2.25
N GLU A 80 -6.71 -9.82 -2.21
CA GLU A 80 -6.13 -8.55 -1.75
C GLU A 80 -5.53 -8.58 -0.33
N ILE A 81 -6.12 -9.35 0.60
CA ILE A 81 -5.62 -9.50 1.98
C ILE A 81 -4.44 -10.48 2.02
N GLU A 82 -4.52 -11.54 1.24
CA GLU A 82 -3.53 -12.62 1.21
C GLU A 82 -2.25 -12.11 0.53
N ASP A 83 -2.38 -11.45 -0.63
CA ASP A 83 -1.31 -10.71 -1.30
C ASP A 83 -0.69 -9.66 -0.37
N ALA A 84 -1.51 -8.91 0.36
CA ALA A 84 -0.99 -7.90 1.27
C ALA A 84 -0.20 -8.51 2.45
N THR A 85 -0.69 -9.62 2.99
CA THR A 85 -0.03 -10.34 4.08
C THR A 85 1.28 -10.97 3.60
N VAL A 86 1.28 -11.57 2.41
CA VAL A 86 2.49 -12.12 1.78
C VAL A 86 3.52 -11.02 1.55
N ASN A 87 3.13 -9.90 0.94
CA ASN A 87 4.03 -8.77 0.67
C ASN A 87 4.63 -8.21 1.96
N MET A 88 3.84 -8.12 3.03
CA MET A 88 4.35 -7.69 4.34
C MET A 88 5.36 -8.70 4.90
N ALA A 89 5.10 -10.01 4.79
CA ALA A 89 6.00 -11.06 5.27
C ALA A 89 7.35 -11.11 4.52
N TRP A 90 7.39 -10.74 3.24
CA TRP A 90 8.66 -10.59 2.50
C TRP A 90 9.50 -9.44 3.05
N CYS A 91 8.88 -8.35 3.51
CA CYS A 91 9.60 -7.19 4.01
C CYS A 91 10.21 -7.44 5.40
N THR A 92 9.56 -8.23 6.26
CA THR A 92 10.11 -8.59 7.59
C THR A 92 11.32 -9.53 7.51
N LYS A 93 11.51 -10.21 6.38
CA LYS A 93 12.62 -11.15 6.15
C LYS A 93 13.91 -10.50 5.64
N LEU A 94 13.90 -9.19 5.37
CA LEU A 94 15.05 -8.43 4.85
C LEU A 94 15.74 -7.57 5.94
N ILE A 95 15.41 -7.78 7.22
CA ILE A 95 16.04 -7.14 8.37
C ILE A 95 16.91 -8.15 9.12
#